data_AF-A0A7X5VP94-F1
#
_entry.id   AF-A0A7X5VP94-F1
#
_cell.length_a   1.000
_cell.length_b   1.000
_cell.length_c   1.000
_cell.angle_alpha   90.00
_cell.angle_beta   90.00
_cell.angle_gamma   90.00
#
_symmetry.space_group_name_H-M   'P 1'
#
loop_
_entity.id
_entity.type
_entity.pdbx_description
1 polymer ?
#
loop_
_entity_poly.entity_id
_entity_poly.type
_entity_poly.pdbx_seq_one_letter_code
_entity_poly.pdbx_strand_id
1 'polypeptide(L)' 'GTVEHIGLKTTRVRSLSGEQLVFSNSDLLGSRIRNYKRMAERRIVFSFGVIYQTPYEKLAGIPGMVREIIEAQESVRF' A
#
# COMPACT_ATOMS: atom_id res chain seq x y z
N GLY A 1 11.88 -3.90 1.42
CA GLY A 1 13.05 -4.17 0.58
C GLY A 1 12.78 -5.29 -0.40
N THR A 2 13.73 -5.60 -1.27
CA THR A 2 13.64 -6.63 -2.31
C THR A 2 14.58 -7.78 -1.99
N VAL A 3 14.14 -9.03 -2.18
CA VAL A 3 15.00 -10.21 -1.97
C VAL A 3 16.04 -10.28 -3.08
N GLU A 4 17.32 -10.33 -2.72
CA GLU A 4 18.44 -10.45 -3.67
C GLU A 4 18.93 -11.90 -3.78
N HIS A 5 19.03 -12.60 -2.65
CA HIS A 5 19.56 -13.96 -2.60
C HIS A 5 18.97 -14.76 -1.45
N ILE A 6 18.65 -16.04 -1.70
CA ILE A 6 18.18 -16.99 -0.71
C ILE A 6 19.24 -18.09 -0.58
N GLY A 7 19.86 -18.18 0.59
CA GLY A 7 20.80 -19.23 0.94
C GLY A 7 20.20 -20.24 1.91
N LEU A 8 21.01 -21.23 2.28
CA LEU A 8 20.57 -22.35 3.10
C LEU A 8 20.21 -21.96 4.54
N LYS A 9 20.95 -21.00 5.13
CA LYS A 9 20.71 -20.51 6.50
C LYS A 9 20.24 -19.05 6.56
N THR A 10 20.55 -18.27 5.52
CA THR A 10 20.31 -16.83 5.52
C THR A 10 19.69 -16.36 4.22
N THR A 11 18.95 -15.26 4.31
CA THR A 11 18.35 -14.57 3.16
C THR A 11 18.82 -13.13 3.15
N ARG A 12 19.23 -12.62 1.97
CA ARG A 12 19.71 -11.25 1.77
C ARG A 12 18.61 -10.41 1.13
N VAL A 13 18.30 -9.27 1.74
CA VAL A 13 17.26 -8.33 1.28
C VAL A 13 17.87 -6.95 1.14
N ARG A 14 17.65 -6.30 -0.01
CA ARG A 14 17.98 -4.89 -0.23
C ARG A 14 16.93 -4.00 0.39
N SER A 15 17.30 -3.14 1.32
CA SER A 15 16.38 -2.13 1.87
C SER A 15 16.01 -1.08 0.82
N LEU A 16 14.95 -0.31 1.11
CA LEU A 16 14.56 0.83 0.27
C LEU A 16 15.62 1.95 0.30
N SER A 17 16.34 2.09 1.41
CA SER A 17 17.46 3.02 1.59
C SER A 17 18.78 2.51 1.02
N GLY A 18 18.81 1.29 0.46
CA GLY A 18 19.94 0.76 -0.29
C GLY A 18 20.89 -0.14 0.49
N GLU A 19 20.76 -0.29 1.80
CA GLU A 19 21.56 -1.24 2.59
C GLU A 19 21.19 -2.72 2.32
N GLN A 20 22.16 -3.63 2.49
CA GLN A 20 21.92 -5.07 2.46
C GLN A 20 21.60 -5.55 3.87
N LEU A 21 20.43 -6.13 4.05
CA LEU A 21 20.03 -6.78 5.29
C LEU A 21 20.19 -8.29 5.14
N VAL A 22 20.84 -8.92 6.12
CA VAL A 22 21.03 -10.38 6.18
C VAL A 22 20.19 -10.92 7.32
N PHE A 23 19.20 -11.75 6.99
CA PHE A 23 18.30 -12.37 7.95
C PHE A 23 18.61 -13.86 8.10
N SER A 24 18.47 -14.40 9.32
CA SER A 24 18.37 -15.85 9.52
C SER A 24 17.06 -16.36 8.93
N ASN A 25 17.10 -17.52 8.28
CA ASN A 25 15.88 -18.14 7.76
C ASN A 25 14.90 -18.50 8.88
N SER A 26 15.40 -18.85 10.08
CA SER A 26 14.54 -19.11 11.25
C SER A 26 13.74 -17.87 11.66
N ASP A 27 14.34 -16.68 11.61
CA ASP A 27 13.69 -15.43 11.99
C ASP A 27 12.59 -15.06 10.99
N LEU A 28 12.84 -15.31 9.71
CA LEU A 28 11.85 -15.11 8.65
C LEU A 28 10.68 -16.09 8.78
N LEU A 29 10.95 -17.35 9.12
CA LEU A 29 9.91 -18.37 9.33
C LEU A 29 9.07 -18.10 10.59
N GLY A 30 9.69 -17.54 11.64
CA GLY A 30 8.99 -17.12 12.86
C GLY A 30 8.16 -15.84 12.72
N SER A 31 8.36 -15.08 11.64
CA SER A 31 7.72 -13.78 11.43
C SER A 31 6.65 -13.82 10.34
N ARG A 32 5.63 -12.98 10.45
CA ARG A 32 4.63 -12.82 9.39
C ARG A 32 5.21 -12.02 8.22
N ILE A 33 5.49 -12.70 7.10
CA ILE A 33 6.02 -12.07 5.87
C ILE A 33 4.86 -11.57 5.00
N ARG A 34 4.96 -10.32 4.52
CA ARG A 34 4.06 -9.76 3.50
C ARG A 34 4.79 -9.69 2.15
N ASN A 35 4.35 -10.49 1.19
CA ASN A 35 4.92 -10.47 -0.16
C ASN A 35 4.18 -9.48 -1.06
N TYR A 36 4.65 -8.23 -1.09
CA TYR A 36 4.06 -7.18 -1.91
C TYR A 36 4.23 -7.39 -3.43
N LYS A 37 5.14 -8.27 -3.89
CA LYS A 37 5.27 -8.61 -5.31
C LYS A 37 4.04 -9.35 -5.86
N ARG A 38 3.25 -9.98 -4.98
CA ARG A 38 1.98 -10.66 -5.33
C ARG A 38 0.75 -9.79 -5.07
N MET A 39 0.92 -8.52 -4.71
CA MET A 39 -0.20 -7.60 -4.54
C MET A 39 -0.77 -7.24 -5.93
N ALA A 40 -2.01 -7.63 -6.19
CA ALA A 40 -2.70 -7.29 -7.43
C ALA A 40 -3.16 -5.83 -7.45
N GLU A 41 -3.57 -5.31 -6.29
CA GLU A 41 -4.11 -3.98 -6.15
C GLU A 41 -3.61 -3.30 -4.88
N ARG A 42 -3.36 -1.99 -4.99
CA ARG A 42 -2.92 -1.17 -3.86
C ARG A 42 -4.06 -0.27 -3.40
N ARG A 43 -4.47 -0.42 -2.15
CA ARG A 43 -5.44 0.49 -1.51
C ARG A 43 -4.76 1.81 -1.13
N ILE A 44 -5.38 2.93 -1.53
CA ILE A 44 -5.02 4.28 -1.09
C ILE A 44 -6.21 4.82 -0.28
N VAL A 45 -5.93 5.41 0.89
CA VAL A 45 -6.96 5.99 1.75
C VAL A 45 -6.84 7.50 1.67
N PHE A 46 -7.89 8.15 1.17
CA PHE A 46 -8.00 9.60 1.13
C PHE A 46 -8.81 10.11 2.31
N SER A 47 -8.37 11.22 2.89
CA SER A 47 -9.10 11.96 3.92
C SER A 47 -9.37 13.36 3.39
N PHE A 48 -10.65 13.73 3.32
CA PHE A 48 -11.08 15.04 2.85
C PHE A 48 -11.52 15.89 4.05
N GLY A 49 -10.87 17.04 4.23
CA GLY A 49 -11.30 18.04 5.20
C GLY A 49 -12.32 18.97 4.57
N VAL A 50 -13.47 19.16 5.23
CA VAL A 50 -14.53 20.08 4.82
C VAL A 50 -14.79 21.09 5.94
N ILE A 51 -15.08 22.33 5.57
CA ILE A 51 -15.43 23.36 6.57
C ILE A 51 -16.81 23.06 7.17
N TYR A 52 -17.00 23.33 8.45
CA TYR A 52 -18.28 23.09 9.15
C TYR A 52 -19.46 23.85 8.56
N GLN A 53 -19.21 24.98 7.90
CA GLN A 53 -20.22 25.79 7.24
C GLN A 53 -20.71 25.18 5.91
N THR A 54 -20.12 24.05 5.48
CA THR A 54 -20.54 23.39 4.24
C THR A 54 -21.96 22.84 4.41
N PRO A 55 -22.92 23.24 3.56
CA PRO A 55 -24.28 22.71 3.61
C PRO A 55 -24.30 21.18 3.45
N TYR A 56 -25.22 20.53 4.16
CA TYR A 56 -25.41 19.08 4.12
C TYR A 56 -25.55 18.53 2.70
N GLU A 57 -26.29 19.23 1.83
CA GLU A 57 -26.50 18.83 0.44
C GLU A 57 -25.17 18.68 -0.33
N LYS A 58 -24.23 19.61 -0.11
CA LYS A 58 -22.90 19.53 -0.74
C LYS A 58 -22.08 18.39 -0.14
N LEU A 59 -22.16 18.18 1.18
CA LEU A 59 -21.47 17.08 1.86
C LEU A 59 -21.95 15.71 1.36
N ALA A 60 -23.26 15.55 1.16
CA ALA A 60 -23.86 14.33 0.63
C ALA A 60 -23.44 14.05 -0.83
N GLY A 61 -23.13 15.09 -1.61
CA GLY A 61 -22.65 14.96 -2.99
C GLY A 61 -21.18 14.56 -3.12
N ILE A 62 -20.34 14.78 -2.10
CA ILE A 62 -18.89 14.53 -2.18
C ILE A 62 -18.56 13.06 -2.53
N PRO A 63 -19.14 12.04 -1.88
CA PRO A 63 -18.82 10.65 -2.20
C PRO A 63 -19.13 10.28 -3.66
N GLY A 64 -20.22 10.81 -4.22
CA GLY A 64 -20.60 10.58 -5.62
C GLY A 64 -19.59 11.21 -6.59
N MET A 65 -19.26 12.49 -6.39
CA MET A 65 -18.26 13.19 -7.20
C MET A 65 -16.89 12.51 -7.13
N VAL A 66 -16.45 12.08 -5.94
CA VAL A 66 -15.17 11.40 -5.77
C VAL A 66 -15.16 10.04 -6.49
N ARG A 67 -16.27 9.30 -6.44
CA ARG A 67 -16.43 8.05 -7.18
C ARG A 67 -16.29 8.29 -8.69
N GLU A 68 -17.04 9.25 -9.24
CA GLU A 68 -17.00 9.55 -10.68
C GLU A 68 -15.59 9.92 -11.15
N ILE A 69 -14.87 10.75 -10.37
CA ILE A 69 -13.48 11.13 -10.67
C ILE A 69 -12.55 9.92 -10.67
N ILE A 70 -12.73 8.99 -9.72
CA ILE A 70 -11.90 7.79 -9.59
C ILE A 70 -12.22 6.80 -10.72
N GLU A 71 -13.49 6.55 -11.00
CA GLU A 71 -13.91 5.64 -12.08
C GLU A 71 -13.55 6.15 -13.49
N ALA A 72 -13.37 7.46 -13.65
CA ALA A 72 -12.88 8.05 -14.91
C ALA A 72 -11.40 7.76 -15.19
N GLN A 73 -10.64 7.23 -14.23
CA GLN A 73 -9.22 6.92 -14.39
C GLN A 73 -9.02 5.42 -14.69
N GLU A 74 -8.30 5.09 -15.77
CA GLU A 74 -8.23 3.72 -16.31
C GLU A 74 -7.66 2.64 -15.37
N SER A 75 -6.82 3.01 -14.41
CA SER A 75 -6.04 2.06 -13.58
C SER A 75 -6.43 2.06 -12.10
N VAL A 76 -7.59 2.60 -11.73
CA VAL A 76 -8.04 2.69 -10.34
C VAL A 76 -9.50 2.27 -10.21
N ARG A 77 -9.92 1.93 -8.99
CA ARG A 77 -11.30 1.57 -8.66
C ARG A 77 -11.70 2.15 -7.30
N PHE A 78 -12.97 2.52 -7.16
CA PHE A 78 -13.55 3.10 -5.94
C PHE A 78 -14.05 2.03 -4.98
#